data_AF-A0A7V1Y5A4-F1
#
_entry.id   AF-A0A7V1Y5A4-F1
#
_cell.length_a   1.000
_cell.length_b   1.000
_cell.length_c   1.000
_cell.angle_alpha   90.00
_cell.angle_beta   90.00
_cell.angle_gamma   90.00
#
_symmetry.space_group_name_H-M   'P 1'
#
loop_
_entity.id
_entity.type
_entity.pdbx_description
1 polymer ?
#
loop_
_entity_poly.entity_id
_entity_poly.type
_entity_poly.pdbx_seq_one_letter_code
_entity_poly.pdbx_strand_id
1 'polypeptide(L)'
;MTAYGQRGEQTRERAKQKRLRPELVCWKEGMTWAIGIDVPEESLNADVEVARAQPLEEDPNVPGRWRLEGPLGEASVRWSSSDVPADFPAEPFRIFKLSANANLESGRWMARLTRGRFLLVAPPGWQRDESISGPEFVRPEPVARSDLLAHHVDIDGNEIMGAAFVKPDGTQVQVPSAASGLSLGGHSAQQVDADVGPLFLRDPPVLTGRPYATVVVGDEGPSRGIPRWRTSAERFDDLGTEIQKRGIGWFFLRVYDENGKLIESFDFRYVRDLMNIEVEGGSPIPASDGHVSAMVRFEHTDSCRVYPAAGQSGVKMEARKGETRAVVPPDPRLDVTHWRVEAAGRFLNFALRVERVWWAVSEEDGEHDPAWTDRPLELTDKDFAPTSRRTLVVRLPRDGWASDLRVRFVEDSAYRVPVSPRRAQYAVPLRNLGGHEALAAEARSVPLKLWVKPRDPTRPLGEVEVARVTLGPCDFGRRERYLVLEALRAPRLMSLLSRLRCALPGPTRSLIKELRTDYYRPARRGSAEKRATFVKQALCLLAALLELPETRGAVGRRVSRRWKQRAEVTRERYRDDVVVWNSRLRQQLRGEASVEG
;
A
#
# COMPACT_ATOMS: atom_id res chain seq x y z
N MET A 1 -68.12 17.10 38.36
CA MET A 1 -67.01 16.35 39.00
C MET A 1 -66.29 15.58 37.91
N THR A 2 -65.43 16.28 37.14
CA THR A 2 -63.94 16.21 37.16
C THR A 2 -63.43 14.90 36.56
N ALA A 3 -63.03 14.78 35.28
CA ALA A 3 -62.39 15.71 34.32
C ALA A 3 -61.02 16.26 34.79
N TYR A 4 -60.12 15.34 35.17
CA TYR A 4 -58.69 15.59 35.38
C TYR A 4 -57.96 14.30 34.96
N GLY A 5 -57.25 14.28 33.84
CA GLY A 5 -56.50 13.07 33.45
C GLY A 5 -55.85 12.99 32.06
N GLN A 6 -55.98 13.97 31.16
CA GLN A 6 -55.42 13.85 29.79
C GLN A 6 -54.49 14.99 29.34
N ARG A 7 -54.06 15.89 30.26
CA ARG A 7 -53.19 17.03 29.91
C ARG A 7 -51.70 16.84 30.22
N GLY A 8 -51.30 15.65 30.68
CA GLY A 8 -49.92 15.35 31.09
C GLY A 8 -49.04 14.67 30.05
N GLU A 9 -49.62 13.96 29.07
CA GLU A 9 -48.84 13.18 28.09
C GLU A 9 -48.52 13.93 26.79
N GLN A 10 -49.36 14.87 26.35
CA GLN A 10 -49.08 15.65 25.13
C GLN A 10 -47.95 16.69 25.28
N THR A 11 -47.57 17.06 26.51
CA THR A 11 -46.56 18.11 26.74
C THR A 11 -45.12 17.57 26.78
N ARG A 12 -44.92 16.24 26.71
CA ARG A 12 -43.58 15.61 26.57
C ARG A 12 -43.26 15.14 25.15
N GLU A 13 -44.26 14.96 24.28
CA GLU A 13 -44.04 14.53 22.88
C GLU A 13 -43.60 15.66 21.94
N ARG A 14 -43.70 16.93 22.34
CA ARG A 14 -42.92 18.04 21.73
C ARG A 14 -41.58 18.20 22.44
N ALA A 15 -40.85 17.10 22.61
CA ALA A 15 -39.40 17.19 22.66
C ALA A 15 -39.00 17.94 21.39
N LYS A 16 -38.51 19.17 21.55
CA LYS A 16 -38.11 20.07 20.46
C LYS A 16 -37.32 19.22 19.46
N GLN A 17 -37.93 18.87 18.33
CA GLN A 17 -37.22 18.29 17.20
C GLN A 17 -36.11 19.29 16.92
N LYS A 18 -34.89 18.99 17.38
CA LYS A 18 -33.73 19.85 17.19
C LYS A 18 -33.61 19.97 15.68
N ARG A 19 -33.89 21.17 15.16
CA ARG A 19 -33.85 21.43 13.72
C ARG A 19 -32.48 20.99 13.21
N LEU A 20 -32.50 20.36 12.05
CA LEU A 20 -31.28 19.95 11.38
C LEU A 20 -30.49 21.22 11.02
N ARG A 21 -29.22 21.26 11.44
CA ARG A 21 -28.36 22.44 11.26
C ARG A 21 -27.84 22.52 9.81
N PRO A 22 -27.70 23.74 9.26
CA PRO A 22 -26.90 23.99 8.08
C PRO A 22 -25.46 23.58 8.30
N GLU A 23 -24.79 23.21 7.22
CA GLU A 23 -23.41 22.77 7.26
C GLU A 23 -22.61 23.49 6.18
N LEU A 24 -21.37 23.86 6.51
CA LEU A 24 -20.43 24.32 5.50
C LEU A 24 -19.86 23.10 4.77
N VAL A 25 -19.96 23.08 3.45
CA VAL A 25 -19.60 21.94 2.62
C VAL A 25 -18.72 22.37 1.45
N CYS A 26 -18.04 21.39 0.86
CA CYS A 26 -17.37 21.51 -0.42
C CYS A 26 -17.95 20.52 -1.42
N TRP A 27 -17.96 20.86 -2.70
CA TRP A 27 -18.31 19.94 -3.78
C TRP A 27 -17.57 20.26 -5.07
N LYS A 28 -17.38 19.25 -5.92
CA LYS A 28 -16.70 19.37 -7.20
C LYS A 28 -17.65 19.87 -8.28
N GLU A 29 -17.19 20.83 -9.08
CA GLU A 29 -17.88 21.37 -10.25
C GLU A 29 -16.92 21.40 -11.44
N GLY A 30 -17.06 20.42 -12.32
CA GLY A 30 -16.10 20.20 -13.40
C GLY A 30 -14.70 20.03 -12.83
N MET A 31 -13.80 20.95 -13.18
CA MET A 31 -12.40 20.93 -12.73
C MET A 31 -12.13 21.75 -11.46
N THR A 32 -13.14 22.42 -10.91
CA THR A 32 -13.02 23.33 -9.75
C THR A 32 -13.76 22.83 -8.53
N TRP A 33 -13.37 23.29 -7.34
CA TRP A 33 -14.10 23.07 -6.10
C TRP A 33 -14.97 24.27 -5.75
N ALA A 34 -16.24 24.05 -5.42
CA ALA A 34 -17.12 25.06 -4.86
C ALA A 34 -17.24 24.85 -3.34
N ILE A 35 -17.24 25.96 -2.59
CA ILE A 35 -17.48 25.98 -1.14
C ILE A 35 -18.79 26.72 -0.88
N GLY A 36 -19.62 26.20 0.00
CA GLY A 36 -20.96 26.71 0.24
C GLY A 36 -21.60 26.21 1.51
N ILE A 37 -22.82 26.66 1.75
CA ILE A 37 -23.67 26.24 2.85
C ILE A 37 -24.74 25.29 2.31
N ASP A 38 -24.88 24.13 2.96
CA ASP A 38 -25.90 23.10 2.70
C ASP A 38 -26.95 23.21 3.82
N VAL A 39 -28.16 23.67 3.49
CA VAL A 39 -29.30 23.72 4.41
C VAL A 39 -30.16 22.47 4.17
N PRO A 40 -30.47 21.69 5.22
CA PRO A 40 -31.30 20.50 5.09
C PRO A 40 -32.67 20.83 4.47
N GLU A 41 -33.16 19.95 3.60
CA GLU A 41 -34.42 20.13 2.86
C GLU A 41 -35.61 20.36 3.79
N GLU A 42 -35.62 19.69 4.96
CA GLU A 42 -36.66 19.83 5.98
C GLU A 42 -36.73 21.24 6.57
N SER A 43 -35.63 21.99 6.47
CA SER A 43 -35.51 23.37 6.95
C SER A 43 -35.82 24.41 5.86
N LEU A 44 -35.95 24.02 4.58
CA LEU A 44 -36.23 24.93 3.46
C LEU A 44 -37.65 25.49 3.44
N ASN A 45 -38.59 24.85 4.16
CA ASN A 45 -39.97 25.32 4.28
C ASN A 45 -40.11 26.58 5.17
N ALA A 46 -39.06 26.95 5.90
CA ALA A 46 -39.00 28.24 6.59
C ALA A 46 -38.38 29.28 5.66
N ASP A 47 -38.68 30.57 5.84
CA ASP A 47 -37.93 31.62 5.13
C ASP A 47 -36.48 31.60 5.65
N VAL A 48 -35.61 30.95 4.88
CA VAL A 48 -34.18 30.84 5.13
C VAL A 48 -33.50 32.03 4.49
N GLU A 49 -32.80 32.82 5.29
CA GLU A 49 -31.92 33.87 4.81
C GLU A 49 -30.47 33.43 5.05
N VAL A 50 -29.76 33.15 3.95
CA VAL A 50 -28.31 32.91 4.00
C VAL A 50 -27.62 34.23 3.69
N ALA A 51 -27.11 34.86 4.74
CA ALA A 51 -26.59 36.22 4.67
C ALA A 51 -25.09 36.27 4.93
N ARG A 52 -24.41 37.06 4.09
CA ARG A 52 -23.15 37.74 4.43
C ARG A 52 -23.45 39.23 4.67
N ALA A 53 -22.52 40.11 4.33
CA ALA A 53 -22.80 41.53 4.11
C ALA A 53 -23.84 41.75 2.98
N GLN A 54 -24.01 40.76 2.08
CA GLN A 54 -25.06 40.70 1.06
C GLN A 54 -25.70 39.30 1.03
N PRO A 55 -26.98 39.18 0.61
CA PRO A 55 -27.65 37.88 0.45
C PRO A 55 -26.96 37.02 -0.60
N LEU A 56 -26.81 35.72 -0.33
CA LEU A 56 -26.28 34.77 -1.30
C LEU A 56 -27.40 34.17 -2.16
N GLU A 57 -27.11 33.88 -3.42
CA GLU A 57 -28.01 33.14 -4.30
C GLU A 57 -27.89 31.63 -4.08
N GLU A 58 -29.03 30.96 -4.09
CA GLU A 58 -29.12 29.50 -4.06
C GLU A 58 -28.59 28.91 -5.38
N ASP A 59 -27.92 27.75 -5.30
CA ASP A 59 -27.40 27.06 -6.46
C ASP A 59 -28.57 26.54 -7.31
N PRO A 60 -28.66 26.93 -8.59
CA PRO A 60 -29.80 26.57 -9.43
C PRO A 60 -29.90 25.08 -9.72
N ASN A 61 -28.82 24.31 -9.51
CA ASN A 61 -28.78 22.89 -9.81
C ASN A 61 -29.05 22.01 -8.58
N VAL A 62 -28.85 22.55 -7.38
CA VAL A 62 -28.98 21.79 -6.13
C VAL A 62 -29.71 22.63 -5.09
N PRO A 63 -31.04 22.42 -4.94
CA PRO A 63 -31.81 23.09 -3.91
C PRO A 63 -31.21 22.90 -2.51
N GLY A 64 -31.28 23.95 -1.71
CA GLY A 64 -30.74 24.04 -0.37
C GLY A 64 -29.24 24.29 -0.30
N ARG A 65 -28.57 24.69 -1.40
CA ARG A 65 -27.15 25.06 -1.38
C ARG A 65 -26.93 26.51 -1.74
N TRP A 66 -26.11 27.21 -0.97
CA TRP A 66 -25.70 28.58 -1.24
C TRP A 66 -24.19 28.64 -1.39
N ARG A 67 -23.72 29.10 -2.55
CA ARG A 67 -22.28 29.19 -2.83
C ARG A 67 -21.67 30.41 -2.16
N LEU A 68 -20.52 30.24 -1.51
CA LEU A 68 -19.78 31.36 -0.96
C LEU A 68 -18.93 32.05 -2.04
N GLU A 69 -18.99 33.38 -2.11
CA GLU A 69 -18.06 34.17 -2.92
C GLU A 69 -16.66 34.28 -2.30
N GLY A 70 -16.59 34.28 -0.96
CA GLY A 70 -15.35 34.20 -0.22
C GLY A 70 -15.27 32.89 0.54
N PRO A 71 -14.68 31.81 -0.02
CA PRO A 71 -14.68 30.48 0.59
C PRO A 71 -14.09 30.42 2.01
N LEU A 72 -13.20 31.35 2.34
CA LEU A 72 -12.57 31.49 3.66
C LEU A 72 -13.21 32.59 4.54
N GLY A 73 -14.16 33.35 4.01
CA GLY A 73 -14.85 34.42 4.72
C GLY A 73 -15.92 33.90 5.67
N GLU A 74 -16.45 34.80 6.48
CA GLU A 74 -17.59 34.52 7.37
C GLU A 74 -18.90 34.34 6.60
N ALA A 75 -19.82 33.56 7.15
CA ALA A 75 -21.18 33.40 6.65
C ALA A 75 -22.14 33.05 7.79
N SER A 76 -23.42 33.40 7.66
CA SER A 76 -24.45 33.07 8.65
C SER A 76 -25.74 32.60 7.98
N VAL A 77 -26.46 31.69 8.65
CA VAL A 77 -27.80 31.27 8.23
C VAL A 77 -28.79 31.68 9.32
N ARG A 78 -29.84 32.40 8.91
CA ARG A 78 -30.95 32.80 9.76
C ARG A 78 -32.25 32.21 9.24
N TRP A 79 -33.17 31.95 10.16
CA TRP A 79 -34.53 31.52 9.84
C TRP A 79 -35.50 32.53 10.42
N SER A 80 -36.58 32.83 9.70
CA SER A 80 -37.65 33.69 10.21
C SER A 80 -38.28 33.19 11.52
N SER A 81 -38.14 31.91 11.82
CA SER A 81 -38.78 31.23 12.95
C SER A 81 -37.83 30.76 14.06
N SER A 82 -36.53 31.13 14.03
CA SER A 82 -35.57 30.72 15.05
C SER A 82 -34.64 31.86 15.46
N ASP A 83 -34.45 32.01 16.77
CA ASP A 83 -33.62 33.07 17.34
C ASP A 83 -32.10 32.78 17.26
N VAL A 84 -31.69 31.56 16.93
CA VAL A 84 -30.27 31.17 16.96
C VAL A 84 -29.74 31.00 15.54
N PRO A 85 -28.89 31.91 15.03
CA PRO A 85 -28.25 31.76 13.74
C PRO A 85 -27.23 30.60 13.75
N ALA A 86 -26.97 30.04 12.57
CA ALA A 86 -25.82 29.18 12.36
C ALA A 86 -24.68 30.00 11.75
N ASP A 87 -23.65 30.27 12.53
CA ASP A 87 -22.51 31.10 12.13
C ASP A 87 -21.30 30.26 11.73
N PHE A 88 -20.66 30.67 10.64
CA PHE A 88 -19.43 30.10 10.11
C PHE A 88 -18.37 31.19 10.11
N PRO A 89 -17.39 31.17 11.04
CA PRO A 89 -16.39 32.24 11.14
C PRO A 89 -15.45 32.23 9.94
N ALA A 90 -14.81 33.38 9.69
CA ALA A 90 -13.70 33.47 8.76
C ALA A 90 -12.48 32.70 9.30
N GLU A 91 -11.77 31.99 8.43
CA GLU A 91 -10.65 31.13 8.81
C GLU A 91 -9.49 31.31 7.80
N PRO A 92 -8.22 31.21 8.23
CA PRO A 92 -7.07 31.34 7.31
C PRO A 92 -6.97 30.20 6.30
N PHE A 93 -7.60 29.06 6.60
CA PHE A 93 -7.80 27.91 5.72
C PHE A 93 -9.03 27.13 6.21
N ARG A 94 -9.59 26.25 5.39
CA ARG A 94 -10.69 25.36 5.81
C ARG A 94 -10.38 23.90 5.55
N ILE A 95 -10.84 23.03 6.45
CA ILE A 95 -10.68 21.58 6.39
C ILE A 95 -12.04 20.97 6.05
N PHE A 96 -12.11 20.20 4.98
CA PHE A 96 -13.30 19.44 4.62
C PHE A 96 -12.98 17.96 4.64
N LYS A 97 -13.75 17.17 5.40
CA LYS A 97 -13.67 15.71 5.32
C LYS A 97 -14.46 15.25 4.12
N LEU A 98 -13.78 14.61 3.18
CA LEU A 98 -14.38 14.12 1.95
C LEU A 98 -15.24 12.90 2.29
N SER A 99 -16.44 12.87 1.71
CA SER A 99 -17.31 11.71 1.74
C SER A 99 -16.60 10.54 1.06
N ALA A 100 -16.81 9.34 1.58
CA ALA A 100 -16.28 8.10 1.05
C ALA A 100 -16.88 7.74 -0.32
N ASN A 101 -17.61 8.65 -1.00
CA ASN A 101 -18.17 8.31 -2.29
C ASN A 101 -17.08 8.01 -3.33
N ALA A 102 -17.44 7.23 -4.35
CA ALA A 102 -16.48 6.71 -5.34
C ALA A 102 -15.64 7.80 -6.03
N ASN A 103 -16.10 9.05 -6.05
CA ASN A 103 -15.42 10.14 -6.73
C ASN A 103 -14.74 11.13 -5.76
N LEU A 104 -14.94 10.99 -4.45
CA LEU A 104 -14.52 11.95 -3.41
C LEU A 104 -14.96 13.39 -3.71
N GLU A 105 -16.07 13.60 -4.41
CA GLU A 105 -16.45 14.90 -5.01
C GLU A 105 -17.16 15.85 -4.05
N SER A 106 -17.28 15.50 -2.78
CA SER A 106 -17.92 16.35 -1.78
C SER A 106 -17.35 16.11 -0.39
N GLY A 107 -17.45 17.12 0.47
CA GLY A 107 -17.00 17.01 1.85
C GLY A 107 -17.68 18.00 2.77
N ARG A 108 -17.52 17.79 4.08
CA ARG A 108 -18.12 18.62 5.13
C ARG A 108 -17.04 19.26 5.98
N TRP A 109 -17.26 20.52 6.35
CA TRP A 109 -16.30 21.28 7.15
C TRP A 109 -16.10 20.65 8.51
N MET A 110 -14.83 20.50 8.89
CA MET A 110 -14.39 20.06 10.20
C MET A 110 -13.35 21.04 10.72
N ALA A 111 -13.15 21.10 12.04
CA ALA A 111 -12.10 21.95 12.59
C ALA A 111 -10.76 21.24 12.81
N ARG A 112 -10.72 19.93 12.56
CA ARG A 112 -9.51 19.14 12.71
C ARG A 112 -9.55 17.93 11.80
N LEU A 113 -8.37 17.51 11.38
CA LEU A 113 -8.12 16.27 10.69
C LEU A 113 -8.36 15.10 11.66
N THR A 114 -9.20 14.16 11.24
CA THR A 114 -9.35 12.83 11.85
C THR A 114 -8.87 11.79 10.85
N ARG A 115 -9.24 10.52 11.00
CA ARG A 115 -8.90 9.48 10.02
C ARG A 115 -9.71 9.66 8.73
N GLY A 116 -9.07 9.50 7.58
CA GLY A 116 -9.71 9.51 6.26
C GLY A 116 -9.14 10.57 5.30
N ARG A 117 -9.89 10.85 4.23
CA ARG A 117 -9.51 11.80 3.19
C ARG A 117 -10.10 13.18 3.43
N PHE A 118 -9.30 14.20 3.17
CA PHE A 118 -9.62 15.60 3.42
C PHE A 118 -9.23 16.48 2.24
N LEU A 119 -9.98 17.55 2.08
CA LEU A 119 -9.66 18.67 1.22
C LEU A 119 -9.34 19.89 2.09
N LEU A 120 -8.14 20.44 1.93
CA LEU A 120 -7.70 21.65 2.61
C LEU A 120 -7.74 22.81 1.64
N VAL A 121 -8.55 23.82 1.94
CA VAL A 121 -8.65 25.05 1.12
C VAL A 121 -7.78 26.12 1.74
N ALA A 122 -6.77 26.59 1.01
CA ALA A 122 -5.78 27.56 1.48
C ALA A 122 -5.42 28.59 0.39
N PRO A 123 -4.81 29.75 0.76
CA PRO A 123 -4.31 30.72 -0.20
C PRO A 123 -3.25 30.17 -1.17
N PRO A 124 -3.14 30.66 -2.41
CA PRO A 124 -2.29 30.06 -3.46
C PRO A 124 -0.79 30.10 -3.16
N GLY A 125 -0.34 31.00 -2.28
CA GLY A 125 1.06 31.08 -1.86
C GLY A 125 1.47 30.06 -0.79
N TRP A 126 0.53 29.28 -0.25
CA TRP A 126 0.81 28.29 0.78
C TRP A 126 1.25 26.98 0.14
N GLN A 127 2.44 26.52 0.49
CA GLN A 127 2.99 25.26 -0.01
C GLN A 127 2.80 24.17 1.03
N ARG A 128 2.46 22.96 0.61
CA ARG A 128 2.33 21.82 1.54
C ARG A 128 3.71 21.44 2.08
N ASP A 129 3.82 21.25 3.39
CA ASP A 129 5.01 20.68 4.00
C ASP A 129 4.97 19.15 3.84
N GLU A 130 5.73 18.61 2.89
CA GLU A 130 5.76 17.17 2.60
C GLU A 130 6.42 16.34 3.71
N SER A 131 7.27 16.96 4.55
CA SER A 131 7.92 16.26 5.66
C SER A 131 6.93 15.86 6.75
N ILE A 132 5.90 16.69 6.96
CA ILE A 132 4.80 16.45 7.89
C ILE A 132 3.63 15.78 7.19
N SER A 133 3.21 16.31 6.03
CA SER A 133 1.97 15.91 5.36
C SER A 133 2.14 14.65 4.51
N GLY A 134 3.38 14.16 4.33
CA GLY A 134 3.71 13.17 3.32
C GLY A 134 3.62 13.72 1.89
N PRO A 135 3.97 12.89 0.89
CA PRO A 135 4.03 13.30 -0.50
C PRO A 135 2.64 13.66 -1.04
N GLU A 136 2.61 14.68 -1.90
CA GLU A 136 1.43 15.05 -2.67
C GLU A 136 1.04 13.94 -3.65
N PHE A 137 -0.26 13.66 -3.77
CA PHE A 137 -0.79 12.60 -4.64
C PHE A 137 -1.83 13.11 -5.64
N VAL A 138 -2.51 14.21 -5.32
CA VAL A 138 -3.31 15.00 -6.27
C VAL A 138 -2.73 16.40 -6.24
N ARG A 139 -2.43 16.95 -7.42
CA ARG A 139 -2.00 18.36 -7.53
C ARG A 139 -3.07 19.27 -6.94
N PRO A 140 -2.72 20.42 -6.35
CA PRO A 140 -3.71 21.33 -5.80
C PRO A 140 -4.68 21.77 -6.90
N GLU A 141 -5.97 21.73 -6.59
CA GLU A 141 -7.02 22.03 -7.55
C GLU A 141 -7.60 23.42 -7.31
N PRO A 142 -8.05 24.14 -8.35
CA PRO A 142 -8.61 25.48 -8.18
C PRO A 142 -9.94 25.48 -7.44
N VAL A 143 -10.19 26.51 -6.63
CA VAL A 143 -11.48 26.78 -5.97
C VAL A 143 -12.25 27.85 -6.73
N ALA A 144 -13.49 27.54 -7.11
CA ALA A 144 -14.35 28.40 -7.91
C ALA A 144 -14.52 29.80 -7.29
N ARG A 145 -14.50 30.82 -8.15
CA ARG A 145 -14.66 32.26 -7.78
C ARG A 145 -13.61 32.78 -6.78
N SER A 146 -12.44 32.14 -6.69
CA SER A 146 -11.34 32.58 -5.84
C SER A 146 -9.98 32.22 -6.46
N ASP A 147 -8.91 32.75 -5.90
CA ASP A 147 -7.53 32.37 -6.21
C ASP A 147 -7.02 31.22 -5.32
N LEU A 148 -7.89 30.65 -4.48
CA LEU A 148 -7.54 29.63 -3.51
C LEU A 148 -7.27 28.28 -4.19
N LEU A 149 -6.47 27.47 -3.49
CA LEU A 149 -6.14 26.11 -3.90
C LEU A 149 -6.69 25.09 -2.90
N ALA A 150 -7.12 23.96 -3.43
CA ALA A 150 -7.66 22.83 -2.70
C ALA A 150 -6.64 21.69 -2.71
N HIS A 151 -6.05 21.40 -1.56
CA HIS A 151 -5.02 20.39 -1.37
C HIS A 151 -5.62 19.10 -0.79
N HIS A 152 -5.35 17.97 -1.43
CA HIS A 152 -5.83 16.67 -0.94
C HIS A 152 -4.88 16.08 0.11
N VAL A 153 -5.44 15.67 1.24
CA VAL A 153 -4.71 15.05 2.34
C VAL A 153 -5.40 13.75 2.71
N ASP A 154 -4.60 12.71 3.01
CA ASP A 154 -5.11 11.41 3.44
C ASP A 154 -4.42 11.03 4.75
N ILE A 155 -5.22 10.85 5.79
CA ILE A 155 -4.78 10.59 7.17
C ILE A 155 -5.09 9.14 7.50
N ASP A 156 -4.03 8.32 7.45
CA ASP A 156 -4.08 6.91 7.82
C ASP A 156 -4.07 6.71 9.34
N GLY A 157 -4.79 5.68 9.81
CA GLY A 157 -5.05 5.46 11.23
C GLY A 157 -3.88 4.95 12.09
N ASN A 158 -2.73 4.61 11.50
CA ASN A 158 -1.64 3.98 12.25
C ASN A 158 -0.59 4.96 12.79
N GLU A 159 -0.38 6.10 12.12
CA GLU A 159 0.46 7.20 12.60
C GLU A 159 -0.14 8.49 12.04
N ILE A 160 -0.71 9.35 12.89
CA ILE A 160 -1.22 10.65 12.46
C ILE A 160 -0.01 11.55 12.19
N MET A 161 0.57 11.37 11.01
CA MET A 161 1.28 12.45 10.33
C MET A 161 0.19 13.50 10.06
N GLY A 162 0.24 14.63 10.78
CA GLY A 162 -0.70 15.72 10.57
C GLY A 162 -0.57 16.32 9.16
N ALA A 163 -1.18 17.47 8.92
CA ALA A 163 -0.85 18.26 7.73
C ALA A 163 -0.27 19.61 8.16
N ALA A 164 0.56 20.18 7.31
CA ALA A 164 1.10 21.52 7.52
C ALA A 164 1.33 22.22 6.18
N PHE A 165 1.31 23.55 6.22
CA PHE A 165 1.67 24.42 5.13
C PHE A 165 2.87 25.28 5.50
N VAL A 166 3.64 25.71 4.50
CA VAL A 166 4.68 26.74 4.59
C VAL A 166 4.19 27.95 3.81
N LYS A 167 4.09 29.08 4.49
CA LYS A 167 3.69 30.37 3.89
C LYS A 167 4.82 30.96 3.03
N PRO A 168 4.53 31.98 2.18
CA PRO A 168 5.56 32.68 1.42
C PRO A 168 6.67 33.32 2.27
N ASP A 169 6.38 33.66 3.53
CA ASP A 169 7.35 34.21 4.49
C ASP A 169 8.19 33.13 5.18
N GLY A 170 8.01 31.85 4.83
CA GLY A 170 8.68 30.69 5.43
C GLY A 170 8.03 30.19 6.72
N THR A 171 6.98 30.85 7.23
CA THR A 171 6.29 30.43 8.46
C THR A 171 5.49 29.16 8.21
N GLN A 172 5.66 28.16 9.07
CA GLN A 172 4.88 26.93 9.04
C GLN A 172 3.53 27.14 9.74
N VAL A 173 2.45 26.65 9.13
CA VAL A 173 1.11 26.57 9.70
C VAL A 173 0.71 25.11 9.84
N GLN A 174 0.62 24.64 11.08
CA GLN A 174 0.15 23.31 11.38
C GLN A 174 -1.39 23.24 11.27
N VAL A 175 -1.88 22.26 10.53
CA VAL A 175 -3.31 21.97 10.43
C VAL A 175 -3.71 21.14 11.66
N PRO A 176 -4.73 21.57 12.43
CA PRO A 176 -5.16 20.82 13.61
C PRO A 176 -5.51 19.38 13.27
N SER A 177 -4.97 18.43 14.02
CA SER A 177 -5.25 17.01 13.87
C SER A 177 -5.53 16.37 15.23
N ALA A 178 -6.45 15.41 15.29
CA ALA A 178 -6.65 14.61 16.49
C ALA A 178 -7.08 13.19 16.13
N ALA A 179 -6.78 12.24 17.03
CA ALA A 179 -7.46 10.97 16.99
C ALA A 179 -8.98 11.20 17.12
N SER A 180 -9.76 10.56 16.26
CA SER A 180 -11.22 10.65 16.30
C SER A 180 -11.75 10.29 17.69
N GLY A 181 -11.17 9.24 18.28
CA GLY A 181 -11.66 8.64 19.52
C GLY A 181 -13.05 8.04 19.39
N LEU A 182 -13.59 7.95 18.17
CA LEU A 182 -14.87 7.38 17.81
C LEU A 182 -14.66 6.31 16.74
N SER A 183 -15.48 5.24 16.80
CA SER A 183 -15.47 4.17 15.82
C SER A 183 -16.85 3.56 15.64
N LEU A 184 -17.16 3.13 14.41
CA LEU A 184 -18.31 2.27 14.14
C LEU A 184 -17.88 0.81 14.25
N GLY A 185 -18.42 0.10 15.24
CA GLY A 185 -18.31 -1.34 15.41
C GLY A 185 -19.55 -2.07 14.91
N GLY A 186 -19.48 -3.39 14.80
CA GLY A 186 -20.60 -4.24 14.37
C GLY A 186 -20.15 -5.39 13.48
N HIS A 187 -21.10 -6.18 13.01
CA HIS A 187 -20.83 -7.28 12.08
C HIS A 187 -20.61 -6.73 10.67
N SER A 188 -19.34 -6.49 10.32
CA SER A 188 -18.96 -5.87 9.03
C SER A 188 -18.29 -6.87 8.09
N ALA A 189 -18.60 -6.77 6.80
CA ALA A 189 -18.00 -7.58 5.75
C ALA A 189 -16.58 -7.07 5.41
N GLN A 190 -15.56 -7.80 5.84
CA GLN A 190 -14.15 -7.39 5.71
C GLN A 190 -13.62 -7.45 4.26
N GLN A 191 -14.25 -8.28 3.42
CA GLN A 191 -13.87 -8.52 2.02
C GLN A 191 -14.50 -7.50 1.07
N VAL A 192 -15.42 -6.67 1.55
CA VAL A 192 -16.07 -5.62 0.78
C VAL A 192 -15.21 -4.37 0.82
N ASP A 193 -15.08 -3.71 -0.33
CA ASP A 193 -14.26 -2.51 -0.44
C ASP A 193 -14.75 -1.43 0.54
N ALA A 194 -13.84 -0.94 1.38
CA ALA A 194 -14.13 0.05 2.40
C ALA A 194 -14.08 1.49 1.84
N ASP A 195 -13.72 1.67 0.57
CA ASP A 195 -13.61 2.99 -0.06
C ASP A 195 -14.90 3.80 0.06
N VAL A 196 -16.08 3.16 0.07
CA VAL A 196 -17.41 3.76 0.29
C VAL A 196 -18.00 3.55 1.68
N GLY A 197 -17.13 3.30 2.66
CA GLY A 197 -17.49 3.01 4.04
C GLY A 197 -17.79 1.52 4.28
N PRO A 198 -17.66 1.02 5.52
CA PRO A 198 -17.87 -0.39 5.84
C PRO A 198 -19.31 -0.85 5.51
N LEU A 199 -19.46 -2.11 5.09
CA LEU A 199 -20.77 -2.75 4.93
C LEU A 199 -21.09 -3.56 6.19
N PHE A 200 -22.09 -3.10 6.95
CA PHE A 200 -22.64 -3.81 8.11
C PHE A 200 -23.78 -4.75 7.69
N LEU A 201 -23.79 -5.93 8.30
CA LEU A 201 -24.66 -7.05 8.00
C LEU A 201 -25.53 -7.35 9.22
N ARG A 202 -26.78 -7.79 8.99
CA ARG A 202 -27.77 -8.17 10.01
C ARG A 202 -28.21 -7.04 10.94
N ASP A 203 -27.30 -6.54 11.77
CA ASP A 203 -27.55 -5.52 12.78
C ASP A 203 -26.95 -4.16 12.35
N PRO A 204 -27.60 -3.03 12.67
CA PRO A 204 -26.99 -1.72 12.48
C PRO A 204 -25.63 -1.64 13.21
N PRO A 205 -24.70 -0.78 12.75
CA PRO A 205 -23.47 -0.56 13.49
C PRO A 205 -23.75 0.00 14.90
N VAL A 206 -22.72 -0.01 15.73
CA VAL A 206 -22.69 0.61 17.06
C VAL A 206 -21.60 1.68 17.07
N LEU A 207 -21.93 2.88 17.53
CA LEU A 207 -20.96 3.95 17.71
C LEU A 207 -20.33 3.83 19.10
N THR A 208 -19.02 3.60 19.15
CA THR A 208 -18.24 3.53 20.39
C THR A 208 -17.21 4.66 20.44
N GLY A 209 -16.80 5.05 21.66
CA GLY A 209 -15.73 6.03 21.84
C GLY A 209 -16.03 7.12 22.87
N ARG A 210 -15.48 8.32 22.63
CA ARG A 210 -15.65 9.48 23.51
C ARG A 210 -17.10 10.01 23.53
N PRO A 211 -17.49 10.77 24.57
CA PRO A 211 -18.79 11.43 24.62
C PRO A 211 -19.00 12.41 23.45
N TYR A 212 -20.26 12.55 23.04
CA TYR A 212 -20.75 13.48 22.03
C TYR A 212 -22.14 13.99 22.46
N ALA A 213 -22.60 15.09 21.87
CA ALA A 213 -23.87 15.71 22.27
C ALA A 213 -25.02 15.40 21.31
N THR A 214 -24.73 15.24 20.02
CA THR A 214 -25.77 14.97 19.02
C THR A 214 -25.19 14.12 17.90
N VAL A 215 -25.98 13.17 17.45
CA VAL A 215 -25.72 12.38 16.25
C VAL A 215 -26.82 12.60 15.24
N VAL A 216 -26.43 12.56 13.97
CA VAL A 216 -27.33 12.69 12.84
C VAL A 216 -27.06 11.55 11.89
N VAL A 217 -28.10 10.82 11.50
CA VAL A 217 -28.04 9.76 10.50
C VAL A 217 -28.96 10.11 9.35
N GLY A 218 -28.54 9.82 8.13
CA GLY A 218 -29.40 9.95 6.97
C GLY A 218 -28.96 9.07 5.82
N ASP A 219 -29.82 9.00 4.79
CA ASP A 219 -29.49 8.34 3.52
C ASP A 219 -28.38 9.13 2.80
N GLU A 220 -27.37 8.43 2.32
CA GLU A 220 -26.28 8.96 1.49
C GLU A 220 -26.41 8.44 0.04
N GLY A 221 -25.92 9.21 -0.94
CA GLY A 221 -25.90 8.81 -2.35
C GLY A 221 -26.98 9.44 -3.26
N PRO A 222 -27.06 9.01 -4.54
CA PRO A 222 -27.93 9.63 -5.54
C PRO A 222 -29.40 9.25 -5.31
N SER A 223 -30.17 10.15 -4.70
CA SER A 223 -31.62 10.08 -4.60
C SER A 223 -32.25 10.92 -5.71
N ARG A 224 -32.62 10.30 -6.84
CA ARG A 224 -33.33 11.02 -7.91
C ARG A 224 -34.78 11.25 -7.49
N GLY A 225 -35.09 12.46 -7.01
CA GLY A 225 -36.45 12.93 -6.74
C GLY A 225 -37.13 12.31 -5.52
N ILE A 226 -36.38 11.60 -4.66
CA ILE A 226 -36.88 11.11 -3.37
C ILE A 226 -36.21 11.95 -2.28
N PRO A 227 -36.99 12.58 -1.38
CA PRO A 227 -36.44 13.31 -0.23
C PRO A 227 -35.50 12.42 0.56
N ARG A 228 -34.32 12.95 0.91
CA ARG A 228 -33.34 12.20 1.69
C ARG A 228 -33.86 12.07 3.12
N TRP A 229 -33.92 10.84 3.62
CA TRP A 229 -34.25 10.67 5.03
C TRP A 229 -33.08 11.14 5.90
N ARG A 230 -33.39 11.93 6.92
CA ARG A 230 -32.45 12.35 7.96
C ARG A 230 -33.14 12.35 9.31
N THR A 231 -32.43 11.96 10.35
CA THR A 231 -32.90 11.99 11.74
C THR A 231 -31.74 12.32 12.68
N SER A 232 -32.05 12.80 13.88
CA SER A 232 -31.06 13.14 14.90
C SER A 232 -31.46 12.63 16.26
N ALA A 233 -30.48 12.26 17.08
CA ALA A 233 -30.68 11.87 18.47
C ALA A 233 -29.48 12.29 19.33
N GLU A 234 -29.62 12.18 20.65
CA GLU A 234 -28.51 12.39 21.59
C GLU A 234 -27.64 11.14 21.72
N ARG A 235 -28.22 9.95 21.50
CA ARG A 235 -27.50 8.68 21.46
C ARG A 235 -27.72 7.99 20.13
N PHE A 236 -26.66 7.37 19.61
CA PHE A 236 -26.75 6.61 18.36
C PHE A 236 -27.63 5.36 18.47
N ASP A 237 -27.67 4.72 19.64
CA ASP A 237 -28.52 3.54 19.89
C ASP A 237 -30.01 3.83 19.61
N ASP A 238 -30.46 5.06 19.88
CA ASP A 238 -31.84 5.49 19.65
C ASP A 238 -32.20 5.53 18.16
N LEU A 239 -31.21 5.66 17.28
CA LEU A 239 -31.37 5.66 15.82
C LEU A 239 -31.31 4.25 15.21
N GLY A 240 -30.90 3.24 15.99
CA GLY A 240 -30.75 1.87 15.50
C GLY A 240 -32.05 1.29 14.96
N THR A 241 -33.18 1.56 15.63
CA THR A 241 -34.50 1.10 15.18
C THR A 241 -34.92 1.70 13.85
N GLU A 242 -34.60 2.97 13.60
CA GLU A 242 -34.91 3.66 12.33
C GLU A 242 -34.04 3.13 11.18
N ILE A 243 -32.73 2.91 11.43
CA ILE A 243 -31.83 2.27 10.46
C ILE A 243 -32.31 0.85 10.15
N GLN A 244 -32.76 0.10 11.16
CA GLN A 244 -33.26 -1.26 10.99
C GLN A 244 -34.58 -1.32 10.21
N LYS A 245 -35.49 -0.36 10.41
CA LYS A 245 -36.73 -0.21 9.63
C LYS A 245 -36.43 0.02 8.14
N ARG A 246 -35.39 0.81 7.85
CA ARG A 246 -34.93 1.09 6.48
C ARG A 246 -34.39 -0.17 5.78
N GLY A 247 -33.83 -1.10 6.55
CA GLY A 247 -33.45 -2.46 6.14
C GLY A 247 -32.24 -2.57 5.21
N ILE A 248 -32.08 -1.64 4.27
CA ILE A 248 -30.96 -1.60 3.33
C ILE A 248 -30.68 -0.15 2.93
N GLY A 249 -29.40 0.21 2.81
CA GLY A 249 -29.03 1.53 2.32
C GLY A 249 -27.57 1.87 2.49
N TRP A 250 -27.21 2.99 1.87
CA TRP A 250 -25.99 3.73 2.17
C TRP A 250 -26.38 4.89 3.06
N PHE A 251 -25.72 5.00 4.20
CA PHE A 251 -26.00 5.97 5.22
C PHE A 251 -24.77 6.80 5.54
N PHE A 252 -25.02 8.00 6.04
CA PHE A 252 -24.00 8.75 6.76
C PHE A 252 -24.34 8.81 8.25
N LEU A 253 -23.31 9.01 9.07
CA LEU A 253 -23.39 9.35 10.49
C LEU A 253 -22.50 10.55 10.76
N ARG A 254 -23.11 11.65 11.21
CA ARG A 254 -22.40 12.86 11.64
C ARG A 254 -22.53 12.99 13.15
N VAL A 255 -21.41 13.25 13.81
CA VAL A 255 -21.31 13.34 15.27
C VAL A 255 -20.87 14.75 15.63
N TYR A 256 -21.57 15.39 16.56
CA TYR A 256 -21.33 16.77 16.99
C TYR A 256 -21.05 16.84 18.50
N ASP A 257 -20.23 17.81 18.89
CA ASP A 257 -20.01 18.16 20.29
C ASP A 257 -21.13 19.06 20.86
N GLU A 258 -21.00 19.47 22.12
CA GLU A 258 -21.97 20.30 22.85
C GLU A 258 -22.15 21.70 22.25
N ASN A 259 -21.15 22.20 21.50
CA ASN A 259 -21.24 23.46 20.77
C ASN A 259 -21.88 23.26 19.38
N GLY A 260 -22.24 22.02 19.04
CA GLY A 260 -22.80 21.60 17.76
C GLY A 260 -21.79 21.69 16.63
N LYS A 261 -20.51 21.50 16.93
CA LYS A 261 -19.41 21.46 15.96
C LYS A 261 -19.19 20.02 15.50
N LEU A 262 -19.04 19.81 14.20
CA LEU A 262 -18.81 18.47 13.62
C LEU A 262 -17.47 17.92 14.11
N ILE A 263 -17.53 16.84 14.90
CA ILE A 263 -16.34 16.16 15.43
C ILE A 263 -15.94 14.94 14.63
N GLU A 264 -16.91 14.27 13.98
CA GLU A 264 -16.65 13.13 13.13
C GLU A 264 -17.77 12.90 12.12
N SER A 265 -17.38 12.34 10.98
CA SER A 265 -18.20 12.12 9.80
C SER A 265 -17.88 10.73 9.25
N PHE A 266 -18.81 9.79 9.39
CA PHE A 266 -18.70 8.43 8.87
C PHE A 266 -19.69 8.21 7.74
N ASP A 267 -19.27 7.46 6.72
CA ASP A 267 -20.18 6.87 5.76
C ASP A 267 -20.15 5.36 5.98
N PHE A 268 -21.30 4.70 5.90
CA PHE A 268 -21.41 3.25 6.06
C PHE A 268 -22.57 2.71 5.25
N ARG A 269 -22.52 1.42 4.93
CA ARG A 269 -23.60 0.70 4.28
C ARG A 269 -24.19 -0.29 5.26
N TYR A 270 -25.46 -0.57 5.12
CA TYR A 270 -26.14 -1.52 5.98
C TYR A 270 -27.12 -2.36 5.17
N VAL A 271 -27.13 -3.67 5.43
CA VAL A 271 -28.11 -4.61 4.90
C VAL A 271 -28.55 -5.55 6.01
N ARG A 272 -29.79 -5.39 6.47
CA ARG A 272 -30.42 -6.20 7.51
C ARG A 272 -30.56 -7.66 7.08
N ASP A 273 -30.96 -7.89 5.84
CA ASP A 273 -31.36 -9.22 5.36
C ASP A 273 -30.19 -10.03 4.75
N LEU A 274 -28.98 -9.47 4.75
CA LEU A 274 -27.73 -10.16 4.39
C LEU A 274 -27.01 -10.51 5.70
N MET A 275 -26.88 -11.80 5.98
CA MET A 275 -26.37 -12.32 7.25
C MET A 275 -24.85 -12.37 7.28
N ASN A 276 -24.23 -12.81 6.18
CA ASN A 276 -22.80 -13.06 6.11
C ASN A 276 -22.29 -13.00 4.66
N ILE A 277 -21.01 -12.66 4.51
CA ILE A 277 -20.26 -12.78 3.25
C ILE A 277 -18.96 -13.48 3.55
N GLU A 278 -18.74 -14.62 2.92
CA GLU A 278 -17.52 -15.40 3.06
C GLU A 278 -16.84 -15.60 1.72
N VAL A 279 -15.51 -15.61 1.74
CA VAL A 279 -14.67 -15.87 0.57
C VAL A 279 -13.75 -17.03 0.92
N GLU A 280 -14.06 -18.20 0.38
CA GLU A 280 -13.30 -19.43 0.55
C GLU A 280 -12.34 -19.64 -0.62
N GLY A 281 -11.23 -20.35 -0.38
CA GLY A 281 -10.23 -20.69 -1.41
C GLY A 281 -9.39 -19.51 -1.92
N GLY A 282 -9.46 -18.35 -1.25
CA GLY A 282 -8.76 -17.12 -1.63
C GLY A 282 -7.48 -16.85 -0.84
N SER A 283 -6.54 -17.79 -0.78
CA SER A 283 -5.21 -17.47 -0.24
C SER A 283 -4.61 -16.33 -1.08
N PRO A 284 -4.19 -15.20 -0.48
CA PRO A 284 -3.56 -14.11 -1.24
C PRO A 284 -2.29 -14.56 -1.97
N ILE A 285 -1.62 -15.58 -1.45
CA ILE A 285 -0.38 -16.12 -2.01
C ILE A 285 -0.72 -17.48 -2.65
N PRO A 286 -0.49 -17.64 -3.97
CA PRO A 286 -0.85 -18.87 -4.67
C PRO A 286 0.09 -20.02 -4.30
N ALA A 287 -0.38 -21.24 -4.55
CA ALA A 287 0.48 -22.41 -4.55
C ALA A 287 1.31 -22.47 -5.85
N SER A 288 2.17 -23.48 -6.00
CA SER A 288 3.05 -23.62 -7.17
C SER A 288 2.30 -23.81 -8.51
N ASP A 289 1.04 -24.27 -8.45
CA ASP A 289 0.14 -24.46 -9.59
C ASP A 289 -0.75 -23.24 -9.91
N GLY A 290 -0.60 -22.16 -9.14
CA GLY A 290 -1.34 -20.91 -9.27
C GLY A 290 -2.45 -20.75 -8.22
N HIS A 291 -3.30 -19.75 -8.45
CA HIS A 291 -4.50 -19.55 -7.65
C HIS A 291 -5.58 -20.53 -8.07
N VAL A 292 -6.34 -21.00 -7.09
CA VAL A 292 -7.61 -21.70 -7.33
C VAL A 292 -8.75 -20.69 -7.50
N SER A 293 -9.88 -21.16 -8.04
CA SER A 293 -11.10 -20.34 -8.04
C SER A 293 -11.55 -20.09 -6.60
N ALA A 294 -11.93 -18.85 -6.31
CA ALA A 294 -12.49 -18.48 -5.01
C ALA A 294 -14.00 -18.74 -5.03
N MET A 295 -14.52 -19.32 -3.94
CA MET A 295 -15.95 -19.46 -3.73
C MET A 295 -16.42 -18.34 -2.82
N VAL A 296 -17.31 -17.50 -3.31
CA VAL A 296 -17.96 -16.44 -2.54
C VAL A 296 -19.34 -16.92 -2.11
N ARG A 297 -19.60 -16.90 -0.81
CA ARG A 297 -20.87 -17.31 -0.22
C ARG A 297 -21.55 -16.09 0.40
N PHE A 298 -22.77 -15.82 -0.04
CA PHE A 298 -23.66 -14.81 0.53
C PHE A 298 -24.77 -15.54 1.30
N GLU A 299 -24.77 -15.44 2.61
CA GLU A 299 -25.86 -15.96 3.44
C GLU A 299 -26.88 -14.86 3.65
N HIS A 300 -28.15 -15.10 3.32
CA HIS A 300 -29.18 -14.07 3.35
C HIS A 300 -30.55 -14.66 3.68
N THR A 301 -31.53 -13.81 4.01
CA THR A 301 -32.92 -14.26 4.18
C THR A 301 -33.61 -14.45 2.82
N ASP A 302 -34.81 -15.05 2.83
CA ASP A 302 -35.64 -15.22 1.62
C ASP A 302 -36.12 -13.89 1.00
N SER A 303 -36.11 -12.79 1.76
CA SER A 303 -36.49 -11.45 1.29
C SER A 303 -35.34 -10.70 0.60
N CYS A 304 -34.13 -11.26 0.63
CA CYS A 304 -32.93 -10.68 0.08
C CYS A 304 -32.48 -11.46 -1.17
N ARG A 305 -32.03 -10.73 -2.19
CA ARG A 305 -31.47 -11.31 -3.41
C ARG A 305 -30.13 -10.68 -3.70
N VAL A 306 -29.17 -11.51 -4.10
CA VAL A 306 -27.82 -11.08 -4.45
C VAL A 306 -27.52 -11.51 -5.87
N TYR A 307 -26.92 -10.62 -6.65
CA TYR A 307 -26.50 -10.94 -8.02
C TYR A 307 -25.33 -10.05 -8.45
N PRO A 308 -24.51 -10.53 -9.40
CA PRO A 308 -23.44 -9.72 -9.97
C PRO A 308 -24.02 -8.50 -10.69
N ALA A 309 -23.30 -7.39 -10.63
CA ALA A 309 -23.61 -6.20 -11.43
C ALA A 309 -23.52 -6.52 -12.92
N ALA A 310 -24.26 -5.77 -13.74
CA ALA A 310 -24.26 -5.96 -15.19
C ALA A 310 -22.83 -5.86 -15.77
N GLY A 311 -22.52 -6.74 -16.72
CA GLY A 311 -21.22 -6.74 -17.42
C GLY A 311 -20.13 -7.63 -16.79
N GLN A 312 -20.39 -8.30 -15.68
CA GLN A 312 -19.42 -9.22 -15.06
C GLN A 312 -19.49 -10.63 -15.68
N SER A 313 -18.94 -10.80 -16.88
CA SER A 313 -18.77 -12.12 -17.49
C SER A 313 -17.69 -12.94 -16.77
N GLY A 314 -17.95 -14.22 -16.51
CA GLY A 314 -16.96 -15.16 -15.97
C GLY A 314 -17.19 -15.61 -14.53
N VAL A 315 -18.01 -14.88 -13.76
CA VAL A 315 -18.46 -15.32 -12.44
C VAL A 315 -19.63 -16.28 -12.60
N LYS A 316 -19.47 -17.53 -12.16
CA LYS A 316 -20.55 -18.52 -12.19
C LYS A 316 -21.32 -18.44 -10.88
N MET A 317 -22.63 -18.23 -10.94
CA MET A 317 -23.46 -18.05 -9.75
C MET A 317 -24.55 -19.13 -9.67
N GLU A 318 -24.80 -19.60 -8.46
CA GLU A 318 -25.90 -20.49 -8.11
C GLU A 318 -26.67 -19.87 -6.93
N ALA A 319 -27.94 -19.55 -7.14
CA ALA A 319 -28.82 -19.05 -6.09
C ALA A 319 -29.65 -20.20 -5.51
N ARG A 320 -29.69 -20.29 -4.17
CA ARG A 320 -30.48 -21.25 -3.41
C ARG A 320 -31.31 -20.51 -2.37
N LYS A 321 -32.22 -21.23 -1.71
CA LYS A 321 -33.00 -20.67 -0.61
C LYS A 321 -32.06 -20.33 0.55
N GLY A 322 -32.02 -19.05 0.94
CA GLY A 322 -31.19 -18.52 2.03
C GLY A 322 -29.69 -18.35 1.72
N GLU A 323 -29.24 -18.63 0.50
CA GLU A 323 -27.82 -18.61 0.15
C GLU A 323 -27.61 -18.34 -1.34
N THR A 324 -26.64 -17.50 -1.68
CA THR A 324 -26.13 -17.35 -3.05
C THR A 324 -24.64 -17.70 -3.06
N ARG A 325 -24.25 -18.59 -3.97
CA ARG A 325 -22.85 -19.00 -4.18
C ARG A 325 -22.34 -18.49 -5.50
N ALA A 326 -21.10 -18.03 -5.52
CA ALA A 326 -20.46 -17.56 -6.73
C ALA A 326 -19.00 -18.04 -6.82
N VAL A 327 -18.61 -18.53 -7.99
CA VAL A 327 -17.24 -18.96 -8.27
C VAL A 327 -16.54 -17.87 -9.07
N VAL A 328 -15.50 -17.29 -8.48
CA VAL A 328 -14.65 -16.28 -9.09
C VAL A 328 -13.34 -16.93 -9.54
N PRO A 329 -13.10 -17.06 -10.87
CA PRO A 329 -11.89 -17.71 -11.38
C PRO A 329 -10.63 -16.90 -11.02
N PRO A 330 -9.44 -17.51 -11.12
CA PRO A 330 -8.16 -16.81 -10.98
C PRO A 330 -7.91 -15.93 -12.21
N ASP A 331 -8.61 -14.81 -12.30
CA ASP A 331 -8.41 -13.76 -13.30
C ASP A 331 -8.20 -12.42 -12.58
N PRO A 332 -7.06 -11.73 -12.79
CA PRO A 332 -6.74 -10.47 -12.10
C PRO A 332 -7.73 -9.32 -12.39
N ARG A 333 -8.56 -9.45 -13.44
CA ARG A 333 -9.64 -8.51 -13.77
C ARG A 333 -10.90 -8.77 -12.94
N LEU A 334 -11.04 -9.98 -12.39
CA LEU A 334 -12.16 -10.42 -11.57
C LEU A 334 -11.82 -10.47 -10.07
N ASP A 335 -10.63 -10.03 -9.67
CA ASP A 335 -10.31 -9.87 -8.24
C ASP A 335 -11.18 -8.83 -7.55
N VAL A 336 -11.77 -7.89 -8.30
CA VAL A 336 -12.79 -6.98 -7.79
C VAL A 336 -14.10 -7.27 -8.52
N THR A 337 -15.00 -7.96 -7.84
CA THR A 337 -16.36 -8.25 -8.33
C THR A 337 -17.34 -7.22 -7.79
N HIS A 338 -18.33 -6.84 -8.58
CA HIS A 338 -19.32 -5.83 -8.24
C HIS A 338 -20.65 -6.53 -8.08
N TRP A 339 -21.31 -6.30 -6.96
CA TRP A 339 -22.51 -7.00 -6.54
C TRP A 339 -23.62 -5.99 -6.29
N ARG A 340 -24.85 -6.42 -6.55
CA ARG A 340 -26.06 -5.74 -6.15
C ARG A 340 -26.85 -6.63 -5.22
N VAL A 341 -27.31 -6.02 -4.13
CA VAL A 341 -28.22 -6.65 -3.18
C VAL A 341 -29.53 -5.90 -3.21
N GLU A 342 -30.62 -6.64 -3.29
CA GLU A 342 -31.98 -6.12 -3.23
C GLU A 342 -32.72 -6.69 -2.02
N ALA A 343 -33.39 -5.80 -1.29
CA ALA A 343 -34.30 -6.15 -0.22
C ALA A 343 -35.37 -5.05 -0.08
N ALA A 344 -36.63 -5.43 0.17
CA ALA A 344 -37.73 -4.49 0.41
C ALA A 344 -37.88 -3.38 -0.65
N GLY A 345 -37.66 -3.70 -1.94
CA GLY A 345 -37.79 -2.75 -3.05
C GLY A 345 -36.66 -1.70 -3.14
N ARG A 346 -35.64 -1.79 -2.28
CA ARG A 346 -34.42 -0.99 -2.33
C ARG A 346 -33.26 -1.88 -2.75
N PHE A 347 -32.19 -1.24 -3.24
CA PHE A 347 -30.97 -1.95 -3.60
C PHE A 347 -29.73 -1.21 -3.12
N LEU A 348 -28.64 -1.95 -2.97
CA LEU A 348 -27.31 -1.46 -2.64
C LEU A 348 -26.29 -2.14 -3.54
N ASN A 349 -25.38 -1.36 -4.11
CA ASN A 349 -24.23 -1.89 -4.85
C ASN A 349 -23.00 -1.90 -3.95
N PHE A 350 -22.15 -2.91 -4.09
CA PHE A 350 -20.83 -2.94 -3.46
C PHE A 350 -19.81 -3.71 -4.30
N ALA A 351 -18.53 -3.42 -4.08
CA ALA A 351 -17.42 -4.17 -4.64
C ALA A 351 -16.90 -5.16 -3.60
N LEU A 352 -16.72 -6.42 -3.98
CA LEU A 352 -16.11 -7.48 -3.20
C LEU A 352 -14.74 -7.80 -3.80
N ARG A 353 -13.74 -7.92 -2.94
CA ARG A 353 -12.36 -8.18 -3.33
C ARG A 353 -11.96 -9.60 -2.98
N VAL A 354 -11.54 -10.36 -3.99
CA VAL A 354 -10.79 -11.61 -3.81
C VAL A 354 -9.33 -11.23 -3.77
N GLU A 355 -8.71 -11.39 -2.61
CA GLU A 355 -7.31 -11.00 -2.44
C GLU A 355 -6.40 -12.01 -3.12
N ARG A 356 -5.65 -11.56 -4.14
CA ARG A 356 -4.63 -12.35 -4.84
C ARG A 356 -3.41 -11.49 -5.17
N VAL A 357 -2.24 -12.09 -5.04
CA VAL A 357 -0.97 -11.53 -5.54
C VAL A 357 -0.73 -12.08 -6.93
N TRP A 358 -0.37 -11.18 -7.85
CA TRP A 358 -0.03 -11.47 -9.23
C TRP A 358 1.36 -10.94 -9.56
N TRP A 359 1.99 -11.51 -10.57
CA TRP A 359 3.23 -10.99 -11.12
C TRP A 359 3.29 -11.13 -12.63
N ALA A 360 4.17 -10.35 -13.23
CA ALA A 360 4.47 -10.39 -14.66
C ALA A 360 5.92 -9.94 -14.89
N VAL A 361 6.46 -10.21 -16.07
CA VAL A 361 7.70 -9.57 -16.53
C VAL A 361 7.37 -8.66 -17.70
N SER A 362 7.77 -7.40 -17.59
CA SER A 362 7.62 -6.38 -18.63
C SER A 362 8.97 -5.75 -18.96
N GLU A 363 9.02 -4.96 -20.03
CA GLU A 363 10.12 -4.03 -20.25
C GLU A 363 9.96 -2.77 -19.39
N GLU A 364 11.07 -2.20 -18.96
CA GLU A 364 11.13 -0.89 -18.31
C GLU A 364 10.53 0.17 -19.25
N ASP A 365 9.61 0.99 -18.72
CA ASP A 365 8.86 2.02 -19.43
C ASP A 365 7.81 1.51 -20.45
N GLY A 366 7.47 0.22 -20.43
CA GLY A 366 6.39 -0.31 -21.27
C GLY A 366 5.01 0.17 -20.81
N GLU A 367 4.25 0.81 -21.69
CA GLU A 367 2.87 1.29 -21.43
C GLU A 367 1.79 0.18 -21.50
N HIS A 368 2.15 -1.05 -21.86
CA HIS A 368 1.19 -2.14 -22.04
C HIS A 368 0.78 -2.76 -20.70
N ASP A 369 -0.50 -3.14 -20.57
CA ASP A 369 -0.97 -3.93 -19.42
C ASP A 369 -0.18 -5.24 -19.34
N PRO A 370 0.53 -5.51 -18.23
CA PRO A 370 1.34 -6.71 -18.12
C PRO A 370 0.50 -7.99 -18.29
N ALA A 371 1.11 -9.01 -18.90
CA ALA A 371 0.52 -10.34 -18.94
C ALA A 371 0.62 -11.00 -17.55
N TRP A 372 -0.29 -10.60 -16.66
CA TRP A 372 -0.36 -11.05 -15.28
C TRP A 372 -0.51 -12.58 -15.20
N THR A 373 0.26 -13.19 -14.30
CA THR A 373 0.19 -14.60 -13.96
C THR A 373 0.37 -14.81 -12.46
N ASP A 374 -0.04 -15.98 -12.01
CA ASP A 374 0.08 -16.51 -10.66
C ASP A 374 0.95 -17.78 -10.64
N ARG A 375 1.59 -18.11 -11.77
CA ARG A 375 2.49 -19.26 -11.92
C ARG A 375 3.93 -18.81 -12.11
N PRO A 376 4.91 -19.64 -11.70
CA PRO A 376 6.31 -19.32 -11.93
C PRO A 376 6.58 -19.03 -13.41
N LEU A 377 7.18 -17.88 -13.69
CA LEU A 377 7.64 -17.50 -15.02
C LEU A 377 8.91 -18.27 -15.39
N GLU A 378 9.08 -18.60 -16.67
CA GLU A 378 10.34 -19.15 -17.16
C GLU A 378 11.28 -18.01 -17.57
N LEU A 379 12.40 -17.89 -16.87
CA LEU A 379 13.43 -16.87 -17.10
C LEU A 379 14.79 -17.51 -17.38
N THR A 380 15.69 -16.70 -17.91
CA THR A 380 17.07 -17.09 -18.22
C THR A 380 18.07 -16.18 -17.50
N ASP A 381 19.32 -16.61 -17.39
CA ASP A 381 20.41 -15.79 -16.83
C ASP A 381 20.60 -14.45 -17.54
N LYS A 382 20.29 -14.37 -18.84
CA LYS A 382 20.34 -13.14 -19.64
C LYS A 382 19.36 -12.07 -19.16
N ASP A 383 18.23 -12.47 -18.59
CA ASP A 383 17.22 -11.53 -18.07
C ASP A 383 17.72 -10.75 -16.85
N PHE A 384 18.75 -11.27 -16.18
CA PHE A 384 19.42 -10.67 -15.02
C PHE A 384 20.73 -9.95 -15.40
N ALA A 385 21.06 -9.87 -16.69
CA ALA A 385 22.25 -9.16 -17.13
C ALA A 385 22.16 -7.66 -16.78
N PRO A 386 23.29 -6.98 -16.49
CA PRO A 386 23.28 -5.54 -16.21
C PRO A 386 22.63 -4.67 -17.29
N THR A 387 22.62 -5.15 -18.54
CA THR A 387 22.00 -4.49 -19.71
C THR A 387 20.53 -4.84 -19.92
N SER A 388 19.97 -5.73 -19.10
CA SER A 388 18.57 -6.11 -19.20
C SER A 388 17.65 -4.98 -18.77
N ARG A 389 16.65 -4.69 -19.60
CA ARG A 389 15.54 -3.78 -19.29
C ARG A 389 14.33 -4.53 -18.72
N ARG A 390 14.44 -5.83 -18.46
CA ARG A 390 13.33 -6.61 -17.91
C ARG A 390 13.11 -6.29 -16.44
N THR A 391 11.84 -6.17 -16.10
CA THR A 391 11.36 -5.79 -14.78
C THR A 391 10.32 -6.79 -14.34
N LEU A 392 10.49 -7.36 -13.14
CA LEU A 392 9.43 -8.10 -12.47
C LEU A 392 8.45 -7.09 -11.90
N VAL A 393 7.20 -7.13 -12.35
CA VAL A 393 6.11 -6.32 -11.80
C VAL A 393 5.29 -7.21 -10.89
N VAL A 394 5.06 -6.78 -9.66
CA VAL A 394 4.24 -7.46 -8.65
C VAL A 394 3.01 -6.61 -8.36
N ARG A 395 1.82 -7.21 -8.42
CA ARG A 395 0.55 -6.59 -8.06
C ARG A 395 0.01 -7.24 -6.79
N LEU A 396 -0.18 -6.43 -5.76
CA LEU A 396 -0.80 -6.78 -4.49
C LEU A 396 -2.33 -6.62 -4.57
N PRO A 397 -3.09 -7.23 -3.64
CA PRO A 397 -4.54 -7.16 -3.63
C PRO A 397 -5.14 -5.76 -3.60
N ARG A 398 -4.53 -4.84 -2.86
CA ARG A 398 -4.93 -3.43 -2.71
C ARG A 398 -3.75 -2.56 -2.30
N ASP A 399 -3.96 -1.26 -2.31
CA ASP A 399 -2.99 -0.29 -1.83
C ASP A 399 -2.67 -0.53 -0.35
N GLY A 400 -1.38 -0.48 -0.01
CA GLY A 400 -0.92 -0.63 1.37
C GLY A 400 -1.16 -2.01 1.98
N TRP A 401 -1.49 -3.02 1.17
CA TRP A 401 -1.76 -4.38 1.62
C TRP A 401 -0.55 -5.01 2.33
N ALA A 402 0.67 -4.76 1.84
CA ALA A 402 1.91 -5.25 2.43
C ALA A 402 2.63 -4.19 3.28
N SER A 403 3.22 -4.63 4.39
CA SER A 403 4.18 -3.86 5.19
C SER A 403 5.63 -4.12 4.79
N ASP A 404 5.90 -5.24 4.13
CA ASP A 404 7.21 -5.60 3.62
C ASP A 404 7.09 -6.47 2.37
N LEU A 405 7.96 -6.22 1.38
CA LEU A 405 7.99 -6.92 0.11
C LEU A 405 9.44 -7.22 -0.24
N ARG A 406 9.79 -8.48 -0.45
CA ARG A 406 11.17 -8.89 -0.75
C ARG A 406 11.23 -9.85 -1.92
N VAL A 407 12.24 -9.72 -2.78
CA VAL A 407 12.41 -10.57 -3.97
C VAL A 407 13.84 -11.04 -4.09
N ARG A 408 14.09 -12.37 -4.11
CA ARG A 408 15.41 -12.98 -4.39
C ARG A 408 15.38 -14.52 -4.43
N PHE A 409 16.56 -15.11 -4.65
CA PHE A 409 16.78 -16.56 -4.63
C PHE A 409 16.91 -17.15 -3.21
N VAL A 410 17.31 -16.33 -2.21
CA VAL A 410 17.51 -16.73 -0.80
C VAL A 410 17.02 -15.60 0.11
N GLU A 411 16.25 -15.93 1.15
CA GLU A 411 15.57 -14.97 2.02
C GLU A 411 16.52 -14.02 2.75
N ASP A 412 17.61 -14.54 3.36
CA ASP A 412 18.57 -13.74 4.15
C ASP A 412 19.24 -12.62 3.37
N SER A 413 19.28 -12.75 2.05
CA SER A 413 19.85 -11.75 1.16
C SER A 413 18.79 -10.95 0.43
N ALA A 414 17.51 -11.13 0.71
CA ALA A 414 16.46 -10.70 -0.21
C ALA A 414 16.46 -9.19 -0.48
N TYR A 415 16.24 -8.80 -1.74
CA TYR A 415 16.15 -7.38 -2.09
C TYR A 415 14.84 -6.83 -1.54
N ARG A 416 14.92 -5.85 -0.65
CA ARG A 416 13.75 -5.20 -0.07
C ARG A 416 13.20 -4.16 -1.04
N VAL A 417 11.97 -4.36 -1.48
CA VAL A 417 11.24 -3.43 -2.33
C VAL A 417 10.60 -2.37 -1.45
N PRO A 418 10.83 -1.07 -1.70
CA PRO A 418 10.16 0.00 -0.95
C PRO A 418 8.65 -0.08 -1.16
N VAL A 419 7.91 -0.45 -0.11
CA VAL A 419 6.44 -0.50 -0.14
C VAL A 419 5.83 0.86 0.18
N SER A 420 4.70 1.17 -0.45
CA SER A 420 3.93 2.40 -0.20
C SER A 420 2.50 2.05 0.24
N PRO A 421 1.93 2.75 1.24
CA PRO A 421 0.53 2.57 1.64
C PRO A 421 -0.47 2.85 0.50
N ARG A 422 -0.04 3.54 -0.56
CA ARG A 422 -0.89 4.03 -1.65
C ARG A 422 -0.58 3.40 -3.00
N ARG A 423 0.14 2.27 -3.01
CA ARG A 423 0.44 1.53 -4.23
C ARG A 423 0.18 0.04 -4.03
N ALA A 424 -0.53 -0.54 -4.98
CA ALA A 424 -0.67 -1.99 -5.10
C ALA A 424 0.38 -2.60 -6.04
N GLN A 425 1.01 -1.82 -6.93
CA GLN A 425 1.95 -2.34 -7.93
C GLN A 425 3.38 -1.89 -7.68
N TYR A 426 4.31 -2.84 -7.86
CA TYR A 426 5.74 -2.67 -7.57
C TYR A 426 6.59 -3.23 -8.70
N ALA A 427 7.57 -2.45 -9.14
CA ALA A 427 8.50 -2.83 -10.20
C ALA A 427 9.89 -3.12 -9.62
N VAL A 428 10.45 -4.28 -9.97
CA VAL A 428 11.78 -4.72 -9.55
C VAL A 428 12.61 -5.04 -10.80
N PRO A 429 13.57 -4.17 -11.19
CA PRO A 429 14.44 -4.44 -12.32
C PRO A 429 15.24 -5.73 -12.09
N LEU A 430 15.13 -6.71 -13.00
CA LEU A 430 15.77 -8.02 -12.84
C LEU A 430 17.29 -7.91 -12.81
N ARG A 431 17.87 -6.92 -13.50
CA ARG A 431 19.31 -6.60 -13.45
C ARG A 431 19.83 -6.33 -12.03
N ASN A 432 18.97 -5.85 -11.12
CA ASN A 432 19.34 -5.58 -9.72
C ASN A 432 19.41 -6.86 -8.88
N LEU A 433 18.85 -7.96 -9.38
CA LEU A 433 18.87 -9.28 -8.75
C LEU A 433 20.02 -10.15 -9.30
N GLY A 434 20.76 -9.67 -10.29
CA GLY A 434 21.88 -10.36 -10.92
C GLY A 434 23.08 -10.57 -9.99
N GLY A 435 23.99 -11.45 -10.42
CA GLY A 435 25.26 -11.68 -9.71
C GLY A 435 25.11 -12.39 -8.37
N HIS A 436 24.02 -13.12 -8.10
CA HIS A 436 23.88 -13.94 -6.89
C HIS A 436 24.69 -15.25 -6.99
N GLU A 437 25.06 -15.88 -5.87
CA GLU A 437 25.77 -17.19 -5.88
C GLU A 437 24.89 -18.32 -6.39
N ALA A 438 23.59 -18.26 -6.12
CA ALA A 438 22.63 -19.25 -6.61
C ALA A 438 22.65 -19.35 -8.15
N LEU A 439 22.79 -18.23 -8.87
CA LEU A 439 22.93 -18.22 -10.33
C LEU A 439 24.29 -18.77 -10.84
N ALA A 440 25.24 -19.02 -9.94
CA ALA A 440 26.53 -19.64 -10.27
C ALA A 440 26.61 -21.11 -9.82
N ALA A 441 25.60 -21.60 -9.09
CA ALA A 441 25.53 -22.99 -8.65
C ALA A 441 25.31 -23.92 -9.85
N GLU A 442 25.75 -25.17 -9.74
CA GLU A 442 25.62 -26.20 -10.79
C GLU A 442 24.16 -26.63 -11.05
N ALA A 443 23.20 -26.11 -10.28
CA ALA A 443 21.79 -26.36 -10.49
C ALA A 443 21.34 -25.79 -11.84
N ARG A 444 20.72 -26.63 -12.68
CA ARG A 444 20.21 -26.22 -14.00
C ARG A 444 19.09 -25.16 -13.90
N SER A 445 18.37 -25.14 -12.79
CA SER A 445 17.29 -24.20 -12.54
C SER A 445 17.31 -23.76 -11.07
N VAL A 446 17.05 -22.47 -10.85
CA VAL A 446 17.01 -21.86 -9.52
C VAL A 446 15.71 -21.07 -9.36
N PRO A 447 14.94 -21.28 -8.28
CA PRO A 447 13.71 -20.53 -8.05
C PRO A 447 14.01 -19.10 -7.60
N LEU A 448 13.38 -18.13 -8.27
CA LEU A 448 13.25 -16.76 -7.79
C LEU A 448 11.97 -16.68 -6.96
N LYS A 449 12.10 -16.23 -5.71
CA LYS A 449 11.01 -16.17 -4.74
C LYS A 449 10.63 -14.74 -4.37
N LEU A 450 9.36 -14.59 -4.03
CA LEU A 450 8.74 -13.39 -3.50
C LEU A 450 8.27 -13.69 -2.08
N TRP A 451 8.68 -12.85 -1.14
CA TRP A 451 8.17 -12.84 0.23
C TRP A 451 7.32 -11.60 0.44
N VAL A 452 6.10 -11.78 0.92
CA VAL A 452 5.17 -10.68 1.16
C VAL A 452 4.66 -10.75 2.59
N LYS A 453 4.89 -9.69 3.37
CA LYS A 453 4.35 -9.54 4.71
C LYS A 453 3.12 -8.64 4.66
N PRO A 454 1.90 -9.15 4.87
CA PRO A 454 0.72 -8.30 4.97
C PRO A 454 0.89 -7.24 6.07
N ARG A 455 0.17 -6.12 5.96
CA ARG A 455 0.10 -5.11 7.02
C ARG A 455 -0.73 -5.59 8.20
N ASP A 456 -1.70 -6.47 7.94
CA ASP A 456 -2.45 -7.16 8.98
C ASP A 456 -1.50 -8.08 9.79
N PRO A 457 -1.25 -7.79 11.08
CA PRO A 457 -0.30 -8.54 11.90
C PRO A 457 -0.75 -9.98 12.18
N THR A 458 -2.02 -10.31 11.97
CA THR A 458 -2.55 -11.66 12.19
C THR A 458 -2.19 -12.61 11.05
N ARG A 459 -1.79 -12.08 9.90
CA ARG A 459 -1.47 -12.89 8.72
C ARG A 459 0.03 -13.21 8.66
N PRO A 460 0.39 -14.47 8.38
CA PRO A 460 1.79 -14.88 8.30
C PRO A 460 2.50 -14.25 7.08
N LEU A 461 3.83 -14.28 7.12
CA LEU A 461 4.66 -14.01 5.95
C LEU A 461 4.32 -15.03 4.86
N GLY A 462 3.93 -14.53 3.69
CA GLY A 462 3.72 -15.32 2.50
C GLY A 462 5.02 -15.53 1.73
N GLU A 463 5.23 -16.73 1.19
CA GLU A 463 6.33 -17.06 0.29
C GLU A 463 5.78 -17.71 -0.98
N VAL A 464 6.23 -17.27 -2.15
CA VAL A 464 5.87 -17.87 -3.43
C VAL A 464 7.02 -17.83 -4.43
N GLU A 465 7.14 -18.86 -5.26
CA GLU A 465 8.04 -18.89 -6.41
C GLU A 465 7.42 -18.11 -7.57
N VAL A 466 8.06 -17.00 -7.95
CA VAL A 466 7.57 -16.13 -9.04
C VAL A 466 8.22 -16.43 -10.38
N ALA A 467 9.40 -17.08 -10.37
CA ALA A 467 10.05 -17.52 -11.60
C ALA A 467 11.00 -18.71 -11.37
N ARG A 468 11.18 -19.53 -12.41
CA ARG A 468 12.28 -20.48 -12.55
C ARG A 468 13.31 -19.90 -13.49
N VAL A 469 14.53 -19.72 -12.98
CA VAL A 469 15.64 -19.23 -13.80
C VAL A 469 16.42 -20.42 -14.32
N THR A 470 16.23 -20.72 -15.59
CA THR A 470 17.07 -21.70 -16.29
C THR A 470 18.41 -21.06 -16.58
N LEU A 471 19.46 -21.64 -16.00
CA LEU A 471 20.81 -21.27 -16.35
C LEU A 471 21.08 -21.91 -17.72
N GLY A 472 21.25 -21.08 -18.75
CA GLY A 472 21.74 -21.57 -20.04
C GLY A 472 22.99 -22.40 -19.79
N PRO A 473 23.28 -23.45 -20.60
CA PRO A 473 24.47 -24.25 -20.44
C PRO A 473 25.61 -23.25 -20.28
N CYS A 474 26.20 -23.22 -19.07
CA CYS A 474 27.31 -22.35 -18.79
C CYS A 474 28.26 -22.65 -19.92
N ASP A 475 28.39 -21.73 -20.86
CA ASP A 475 29.28 -21.89 -21.98
C ASP A 475 30.61 -22.08 -21.27
N PHE A 476 31.11 -23.32 -21.15
CA PHE A 476 32.29 -23.57 -20.33
C PHE A 476 33.46 -22.77 -20.95
N GLY A 477 33.35 -22.44 -22.24
CA GLY A 477 34.16 -21.43 -22.93
C GLY A 477 34.10 -20.01 -22.34
N ARG A 478 33.04 -19.56 -21.66
CA ARG A 478 33.03 -18.32 -20.88
C ARG A 478 33.81 -18.43 -19.57
N ARG A 479 33.79 -19.57 -18.85
CA ARG A 479 34.69 -19.79 -17.70
C ARG A 479 36.15 -19.72 -18.14
N GLU A 480 36.48 -20.27 -19.31
CA GLU A 480 37.82 -20.15 -19.91
C GLU A 480 38.17 -18.72 -20.33
N ARG A 481 37.22 -17.93 -20.87
CA ARG A 481 37.44 -16.49 -21.19
C ARG A 481 37.78 -15.62 -19.96
N TYR A 482 37.44 -16.05 -18.74
CA TYR A 482 37.83 -15.31 -17.52
C TYR A 482 39.28 -15.55 -17.09
N LEU A 483 39.91 -16.63 -17.59
CA LEU A 483 41.28 -17.01 -17.31
C LEU A 483 42.19 -16.83 -18.53
N VAL A 484 42.11 -15.67 -19.16
CA VAL A 484 43.17 -15.19 -20.06
C VAL A 484 44.30 -14.66 -19.19
N LEU A 485 45.30 -15.51 -18.91
CA LEU A 485 46.40 -15.21 -17.99
C LEU A 485 47.13 -13.91 -18.36
N GLU A 486 47.24 -13.63 -19.67
CA GLU A 486 47.89 -12.46 -20.26
C GLU A 486 47.12 -11.16 -19.99
N ALA A 487 45.79 -11.23 -19.85
CA ALA A 487 44.94 -10.06 -19.60
C ALA A 487 44.93 -9.65 -18.12
N LEU A 488 45.47 -10.49 -17.22
CA LEU A 488 45.49 -10.23 -15.79
C LEU A 488 46.70 -9.41 -15.39
N ARG A 489 46.45 -8.27 -14.74
CA ARG A 489 47.53 -7.39 -14.25
C ARG A 489 48.25 -8.02 -13.07
N ALA A 490 49.44 -8.59 -13.34
CA ALA A 490 50.32 -9.17 -12.32
C ALA A 490 50.51 -8.30 -11.06
N PRO A 491 50.72 -6.97 -11.14
CA PRO A 491 50.85 -6.13 -9.95
C PRO A 491 49.62 -6.14 -9.03
N ARG A 492 48.41 -6.16 -9.60
CA ARG A 492 47.16 -6.18 -8.81
C ARG A 492 47.00 -7.50 -8.04
N LEU A 493 47.36 -8.61 -8.67
CA LEU A 493 47.31 -9.92 -8.03
C LEU A 493 48.36 -10.05 -6.93
N MET A 494 49.57 -9.54 -7.15
CA MET A 494 50.61 -9.50 -6.11
C MET A 494 50.22 -8.59 -4.94
N SER A 495 49.56 -7.45 -5.18
CA SER A 495 49.03 -6.60 -4.11
C SER A 495 47.95 -7.31 -3.29
N LEU A 496 47.07 -8.10 -3.93
CA LEU A 496 46.11 -8.95 -3.23
C LEU A 496 46.81 -9.97 -2.32
N LEU A 497 47.75 -10.74 -2.87
CA LEU A 497 48.50 -11.75 -2.11
C LEU A 497 49.34 -11.11 -0.98
N SER A 498 49.89 -9.93 -1.21
CA SER A 498 50.63 -9.20 -0.17
C SER A 498 49.75 -8.80 1.01
N ARG A 499 48.48 -8.46 0.77
CA ARG A 499 47.49 -8.19 1.84
C ARG A 499 47.09 -9.46 2.57
N LEU A 500 46.92 -10.57 1.84
CA LEU A 500 46.63 -11.87 2.45
C LEU A 500 47.78 -12.35 3.33
N ARG A 501 49.02 -12.16 2.90
CA ARG A 501 50.23 -12.49 3.68
C ARG A 501 50.19 -11.91 5.10
N CYS A 502 49.70 -10.69 5.28
CA CYS A 502 49.61 -10.07 6.60
C CYS A 502 48.53 -10.71 7.49
N ALA A 503 47.55 -11.39 6.90
CA ALA A 503 46.40 -11.98 7.59
C ALA A 503 46.50 -13.50 7.79
N LEU A 504 47.51 -14.14 7.21
CA LEU A 504 47.68 -15.59 7.25
C LEU A 504 48.77 -16.02 8.26
N PRO A 505 48.73 -17.28 8.74
CA PRO A 505 49.72 -17.84 9.68
C PRO A 505 51.15 -17.81 9.12
N GLY A 506 52.15 -17.80 10.02
CA GLY A 506 53.59 -17.72 9.70
C GLY A 506 54.06 -18.54 8.48
N PRO A 507 53.74 -19.85 8.39
CA PRO A 507 54.18 -20.75 7.33
C PRO A 507 53.68 -20.33 5.95
N THR A 508 52.42 -19.91 5.87
CA THR A 508 51.84 -19.48 4.59
C THR A 508 52.41 -18.15 4.09
N ARG A 509 53.05 -17.36 4.97
CA ARG A 509 53.73 -16.13 4.57
C ARG A 509 55.00 -16.41 3.78
N SER A 510 55.69 -17.52 4.05
CA SER A 510 56.93 -17.90 3.36
C SER A 510 56.64 -18.20 1.89
N LEU A 511 55.57 -18.93 1.59
CA LEU A 511 55.18 -19.27 0.22
C LEU A 511 54.74 -18.06 -0.62
N ILE A 512 54.10 -17.05 -0.01
CA ILE A 512 53.81 -15.79 -0.71
C ILE A 512 55.10 -15.00 -0.98
N LYS A 513 56.10 -15.07 -0.08
CA LYS A 513 57.42 -14.47 -0.31
C LYS A 513 58.17 -15.20 -1.43
N GLU A 514 58.15 -16.53 -1.44
CA GLU A 514 58.73 -17.38 -2.49
C GLU A 514 58.11 -17.04 -3.84
N LEU A 515 56.77 -17.08 -3.95
CA LEU A 515 56.05 -16.70 -5.16
C LEU A 515 56.47 -15.30 -5.66
N ARG A 516 56.64 -14.35 -4.73
CA ARG A 516 57.08 -13.00 -5.06
C ARG A 516 58.51 -12.96 -5.60
N THR A 517 59.42 -13.72 -5.01
CA THR A 517 60.84 -13.74 -5.40
C THR A 517 61.02 -14.46 -6.73
N ASP A 518 60.41 -15.64 -6.86
CA ASP A 518 60.75 -16.60 -7.92
C ASP A 518 59.91 -16.37 -9.19
N TYR A 519 58.70 -15.84 -9.03
CA TYR A 519 57.79 -15.65 -10.16
C TYR A 519 57.49 -14.16 -10.41
N TYR A 520 57.11 -13.40 -9.38
CA TYR A 520 56.69 -12.01 -9.59
C TYR A 520 57.83 -11.07 -10.00
N ARG A 521 59.00 -11.15 -9.34
CA ARG A 521 60.14 -10.28 -9.68
C ARG A 521 60.61 -10.48 -11.14
N PRO A 522 60.79 -11.72 -11.63
CA PRO A 522 61.05 -11.96 -13.05
C PRO A 522 59.92 -11.48 -13.96
N ALA A 523 58.65 -11.70 -13.59
CA ALA A 523 57.49 -11.28 -14.37
C ALA A 523 57.36 -9.76 -14.50
N ARG A 524 57.70 -9.00 -13.45
CA ARG A 524 57.57 -7.53 -13.42
C ARG A 524 58.41 -6.84 -14.50
N ARG A 525 59.57 -7.40 -14.84
CA ARG A 525 60.49 -6.89 -15.88
C ARG A 525 60.56 -7.83 -17.10
N GLY A 526 59.73 -8.87 -17.14
CA GLY A 526 59.84 -9.97 -18.09
C GLY A 526 58.84 -9.93 -19.25
N SER A 527 58.92 -10.96 -20.10
CA SER A 527 58.03 -11.20 -21.24
C SER A 527 56.57 -11.42 -20.82
N ALA A 528 55.66 -11.36 -21.79
CA ALA A 528 54.25 -11.72 -21.58
C ALA A 528 54.08 -13.13 -21.01
N GLU A 529 54.91 -14.07 -21.46
CA GLU A 529 54.97 -15.44 -20.95
C GLU A 529 55.32 -15.48 -19.46
N LYS A 530 56.42 -14.82 -19.03
CA LYS A 530 56.79 -14.74 -17.61
C LYS A 530 55.68 -14.13 -16.75
N ARG A 531 54.94 -13.16 -17.29
CA ARG A 531 53.75 -12.59 -16.63
C ARG A 531 52.61 -13.60 -16.52
N ALA A 532 52.30 -14.33 -17.59
CA ALA A 532 51.28 -15.37 -17.57
C ALA A 532 51.65 -16.50 -16.58
N THR A 533 52.91 -16.92 -16.54
CA THR A 533 53.42 -17.91 -15.58
C THR A 533 53.22 -17.43 -14.14
N PHE A 534 53.59 -16.18 -13.83
CA PHE A 534 53.33 -15.63 -12.49
C PHE A 534 51.83 -15.62 -12.16
N VAL A 535 50.99 -15.16 -13.07
CA VAL A 535 49.54 -15.09 -12.85
C VAL A 535 48.97 -16.49 -12.59
N LYS A 536 49.38 -17.49 -13.39
CA LYS A 536 49.01 -18.91 -13.19
C LYS A 536 49.38 -19.36 -11.79
N GLN A 537 50.66 -19.26 -11.42
CA GLN A 537 51.16 -19.75 -10.14
C GLN A 537 50.53 -19.01 -8.94
N ALA A 538 50.30 -17.70 -9.09
CA ALA A 538 49.62 -16.89 -8.09
C ALA A 538 48.16 -17.31 -7.86
N LEU A 539 47.44 -17.67 -8.94
CA LEU A 539 46.08 -18.18 -8.83
C LEU A 539 46.05 -19.63 -8.32
N CYS A 540 47.04 -20.47 -8.64
CA CYS A 540 47.17 -21.81 -8.09
C CYS A 540 47.41 -21.78 -6.58
N LEU A 541 48.31 -20.91 -6.11
CA LEU A 541 48.53 -20.68 -4.68
C LEU A 541 47.24 -20.17 -4.01
N LEU A 542 46.53 -19.23 -4.64
CA LEU A 542 45.27 -18.72 -4.12
C LEU A 542 44.19 -19.81 -4.01
N ALA A 543 44.14 -20.72 -4.98
CA ALA A 543 43.24 -21.87 -4.95
C ALA A 543 43.58 -22.82 -3.80
N ALA A 544 44.86 -23.18 -3.65
CA ALA A 544 45.34 -24.01 -2.55
C ALA A 544 45.00 -23.40 -1.16
N LEU A 545 45.19 -22.09 -1.01
CA LEU A 545 44.83 -21.36 0.21
C LEU A 545 43.31 -21.33 0.50
N LEU A 546 42.46 -21.51 -0.51
CA LEU A 546 41.00 -21.60 -0.32
C LEU A 546 40.54 -23.02 0.08
N GLU A 547 41.35 -24.04 -0.17
CA GLU A 547 41.03 -25.44 0.14
C GLU A 547 41.41 -25.84 1.56
N LEU A 548 42.45 -25.23 2.13
CA LEU A 548 42.92 -25.54 3.48
C LEU A 548 42.01 -24.91 4.54
N PRO A 549 41.42 -25.71 5.46
CA PRO A 549 40.55 -25.21 6.52
C PRO A 549 41.18 -24.08 7.34
N GLU A 550 42.49 -24.16 7.61
CA GLU A 550 43.27 -23.23 8.42
C GLU A 550 43.34 -21.82 7.80
N THR A 551 43.27 -21.72 6.48
CA THR A 551 43.37 -20.44 5.75
C THR A 551 42.05 -19.99 5.13
N ARG A 552 41.10 -20.90 4.91
CA ARG A 552 39.84 -20.66 4.21
C ARG A 552 39.05 -19.47 4.76
N GLY A 553 38.95 -19.36 6.09
CA GLY A 553 38.23 -18.26 6.74
C GLY A 553 38.85 -16.88 6.48
N ALA A 554 40.17 -16.77 6.60
CA ALA A 554 40.90 -15.52 6.40
C ALA A 554 40.88 -15.07 4.93
N VAL A 555 41.10 -16.01 4.00
CA VAL A 555 41.08 -15.76 2.56
C VAL A 555 39.65 -15.45 2.08
N GLY A 556 38.67 -16.22 2.56
CA GLY A 556 37.26 -16.07 2.21
C GLY A 556 36.72 -14.66 2.48
N ARG A 557 37.12 -14.04 3.59
CA ARG A 557 36.68 -12.67 3.94
C ARG A 557 37.42 -11.56 3.19
N ARG A 558 38.67 -11.78 2.77
CA ARG A 558 39.56 -10.72 2.26
C ARG A 558 39.70 -10.69 0.73
N VAL A 559 39.27 -11.75 0.05
CA VAL A 559 39.38 -11.87 -1.41
C VAL A 559 38.03 -11.59 -2.06
N SER A 560 37.98 -10.65 -3.01
CA SER A 560 36.77 -10.38 -3.78
C SER A 560 36.32 -11.62 -4.55
N ARG A 561 35.01 -11.80 -4.72
CA ARG A 561 34.41 -12.92 -5.45
C ARG A 561 35.06 -13.21 -6.81
N ARG A 562 35.39 -12.17 -7.58
CA ARG A 562 36.05 -12.31 -8.90
C ARG A 562 37.38 -13.08 -8.86
N TRP A 563 38.17 -12.92 -7.79
CA TRP A 563 39.45 -13.63 -7.64
C TRP A 563 39.26 -15.06 -7.14
N LYS A 564 38.24 -15.32 -6.31
CA LYS A 564 37.87 -16.69 -5.91
C LYS A 564 37.45 -17.53 -7.11
N GLN A 565 36.56 -16.98 -7.96
CA GLN A 565 36.13 -17.64 -9.19
C GLN A 565 37.32 -17.94 -10.12
N ARG A 566 38.26 -17.00 -10.27
CA ARG A 566 39.47 -17.24 -11.06
C ARG A 566 40.35 -18.33 -10.47
N ALA A 567 40.52 -18.37 -9.15
CA ALA A 567 41.29 -19.41 -8.47
C ALA A 567 40.63 -20.78 -8.65
N GLU A 568 39.30 -20.86 -8.59
CA GLU A 568 38.54 -22.09 -8.83
C GLU A 568 38.69 -22.60 -10.26
N VAL A 569 38.54 -21.74 -11.27
CA VAL A 569 38.81 -22.11 -12.67
C VAL A 569 40.28 -22.53 -12.86
N THR A 570 41.21 -21.87 -12.15
CA THR A 570 42.64 -22.22 -12.18
C THR A 570 42.88 -23.60 -11.58
N ARG A 571 42.17 -23.97 -10.51
CA ARG A 571 42.24 -25.29 -9.89
C ARG A 571 41.81 -26.40 -10.85
N GLU A 572 40.69 -26.20 -11.54
CA GLU A 572 40.20 -27.16 -12.53
C GLU A 572 41.19 -27.33 -13.68
N ARG A 573 41.73 -26.21 -14.19
CA ARG A 573 42.62 -26.19 -15.37
C ARG A 573 44.06 -26.61 -15.09
N TYR A 574 44.58 -26.30 -13.91
CA TYR A 574 45.99 -26.50 -13.52
C TYR A 574 46.07 -27.30 -12.22
N ARG A 575 45.35 -28.43 -12.19
CA ARG A 575 45.20 -29.29 -11.01
C ARG A 575 46.55 -29.70 -10.41
N ASP A 576 47.50 -30.07 -11.27
CA ASP A 576 48.83 -30.52 -10.83
C ASP A 576 49.60 -29.40 -10.13
N ASP A 577 49.57 -28.18 -10.68
CA ASP A 577 50.20 -27.01 -10.04
C ASP A 577 49.56 -26.69 -8.69
N VAL A 578 48.23 -26.81 -8.56
CA VAL A 578 47.53 -26.63 -7.28
C VAL A 578 47.92 -27.71 -6.28
N VAL A 579 48.06 -28.97 -6.71
CA VAL A 579 48.54 -30.07 -5.87
C VAL A 579 49.95 -29.80 -5.33
N VAL A 580 50.85 -29.25 -6.17
CA VAL A 580 52.20 -28.85 -5.75
C VAL A 580 52.13 -27.78 -4.66
N TRP A 581 51.33 -26.73 -4.84
CA TRP A 581 51.16 -25.68 -3.83
C TRP A 581 50.51 -26.20 -2.53
N ASN A 582 49.51 -27.07 -2.64
CA ASN A 582 48.87 -27.73 -1.48
C ASN A 582 49.87 -28.58 -0.69
N SER A 583 50.71 -29.37 -1.38
CA SER A 583 51.73 -30.19 -0.75
C SER A 583 52.73 -29.33 0.03
N ARG A 584 53.23 -28.25 -0.60
CA ARG A 584 54.14 -27.29 0.04
C ARG A 584 53.50 -26.60 1.24
N LEU A 585 52.25 -26.15 1.13
CA LEU A 585 51.50 -25.54 2.23
C LEU A 585 51.39 -26.50 3.42
N ARG A 586 50.99 -27.76 3.18
CA ARG A 586 50.86 -28.76 4.23
C ARG A 586 52.19 -29.12 4.88
N GLN A 587 53.27 -29.21 4.11
CA GLN A 587 54.61 -29.46 4.64
C GLN A 587 55.06 -28.34 5.58
N GLN A 588 54.84 -27.08 5.18
CA GLN A 588 55.18 -25.91 5.99
C GLN A 588 54.34 -25.82 7.27
N LEU A 589 53.05 -26.15 7.20
CA LEU A 589 52.17 -26.18 8.39
C LEU A 589 52.53 -27.32 9.36
N ARG A 590 52.97 -28.48 8.87
CA ARG A 590 53.43 -29.60 9.72
C ARG A 590 54.77 -29.31 10.39
N GLY A 591 55.67 -28.61 9.71
CA GLY A 591 57.01 -28.30 10.22
C GLY A 591 57.01 -27.41 11.48
N GLU A 592 56.04 -26.51 11.63
CA GLU A 592 55.90 -25.70 12.86
C GLU A 592 55.34 -26.51 14.04
N ALA A 593 54.42 -27.45 13.78
CA ALA A 593 53.85 -28.28 14.83
C ALA A 593 54.86 -29.23 15.50
N SER A 594 56.01 -29.49 14.87
CA SER A 594 57.09 -30.32 15.41
C SER A 594 58.18 -29.54 16.16
N VAL A 595 58.12 -28.20 16.16
CA VAL A 595 59.12 -27.34 16.85
C VAL A 595 58.55 -26.76 18.16
N GLU A 596 57.23 -26.79 18.34
CA GLU A 596 56.54 -26.29 19.55
C GLU A 596 56.12 -27.39 20.56
N GLY A 597 56.46 -28.66 20.30
CA GLY A 597 56.30 -29.78 21.25
C GLY A 597 57.65 -30.36 21.63
#